data_AF-A0A2A2Q630-F1
#
_entry.id   AF-A0A2A2Q630-F1
#
_cell.length_a   1.000
_cell.length_b   1.000
_cell.length_c   1.000
_cell.angle_alpha   90.00
_cell.angle_beta   90.00
_cell.angle_gamma   90.00
#
_symmetry.space_group_name_H-M   'P 1'
#
loop_
_entity.id
_entity.type
_entity.pdbx_description
1 polymer ?
#
loop_
_entity_poly.entity_id
_entity_poly.type
_entity_poly.pdbx_seq_one_letter_code
_entity_poly.pdbx_strand_id
1 'polypeptide(L)'
;MSLNRCEQRIFDYLQSQRDEREFWQGKVRGTVKTAGDDFAATAQLEPELWRYYQERSGVVPVFKDAARHEGLRRTSMKNLAELMIRLWTEPRPKPKKRPENDLDAVIEG
;
A
#
# COMPACT_ATOMS: atom_id res chain seq x y z
N MET A 1 4.52 -9.01 -5.82
CA MET A 1 4.69 -9.34 -4.39
C MET A 1 3.47 -10.11 -3.94
N SER A 2 3.64 -11.11 -3.08
CA SER A 2 2.54 -11.87 -2.46
C SER A 2 2.10 -11.20 -1.17
N LEU A 3 0.79 -11.22 -0.88
CA LEU A 3 0.26 -10.78 0.41
C LEU A 3 0.50 -11.86 1.48
N ASN A 4 0.82 -11.44 2.70
CA ASN A 4 0.73 -12.32 3.86
C ASN A 4 -0.74 -12.55 4.26
N ARG A 5 -1.00 -13.46 5.22
CA ARG A 5 -2.39 -13.82 5.61
C ARG A 5 -3.20 -12.63 6.13
N CYS A 6 -2.59 -11.75 6.93
CA CYS A 6 -3.27 -10.57 7.46
C CYS A 6 -3.59 -9.57 6.35
N GLU A 7 -2.64 -9.32 5.46
CA GLU A 7 -2.81 -8.47 4.28
C GLU A 7 -3.91 -8.98 3.35
N GLN A 8 -3.89 -10.28 3.04
CA GLN A 8 -4.89 -10.94 2.19
C GLN A 8 -6.29 -10.81 2.81
N ARG A 9 -6.40 -11.02 4.12
CA ARG A 9 -7.66 -10.93 4.86
C ARG A 9 -8.27 -9.53 4.82
N ILE A 10 -7.45 -8.48 4.98
CA ILE A 10 -7.92 -7.09 4.82
C ILE A 10 -8.38 -6.87 3.38
N PHE A 11 -7.57 -7.29 2.41
CA PHE A 11 -7.88 -7.08 1.00
C PHE A 11 -9.23 -7.72 0.63
N ASP A 12 -9.43 -8.99 0.97
CA ASP A 12 -10.66 -9.73 0.68
C ASP A 12 -11.88 -9.10 1.38
N TYR A 13 -11.72 -8.68 2.64
CA TYR A 13 -12.77 -7.99 3.37
C TYR A 13 -13.18 -6.68 2.67
N LEU A 14 -12.20 -5.85 2.29
CA LEU A 14 -12.47 -4.61 1.55
C LEU A 14 -13.13 -4.89 0.18
N GLN A 15 -12.78 -5.96 -0.52
CA GLN A 15 -13.48 -6.32 -1.76
C GLN A 15 -14.97 -6.64 -1.50
N SER A 16 -15.30 -7.21 -0.34
CA SER A 16 -16.69 -7.52 0.03
C SER A 16 -17.49 -6.32 0.57
N GLN A 17 -16.82 -5.31 1.13
CA GLN A 17 -17.46 -4.16 1.79
C GLN A 17 -17.31 -2.88 0.97
N ARG A 18 -18.37 -2.50 0.24
CA ARG A 18 -18.33 -1.38 -0.70
C ARG A 18 -17.94 -0.05 -0.03
N ASP A 19 -18.59 0.32 1.06
CA ASP A 19 -18.38 1.61 1.70
C ASP A 19 -16.96 1.74 2.27
N GLU A 20 -16.46 0.65 2.88
CA GLU A 20 -15.09 0.60 3.38
C GLU A 20 -14.07 0.67 2.25
N ARG A 21 -14.34 -0.01 1.13
CA ARG A 21 -13.49 0.08 -0.06
C ARG A 21 -13.44 1.49 -0.61
N GLU A 22 -14.57 2.17 -0.73
CA GLU A 22 -14.64 3.55 -1.22
C GLU A 22 -13.87 4.51 -0.29
N PHE A 23 -14.02 4.35 1.03
CA PHE A 23 -13.22 5.09 2.01
C PHE A 23 -11.72 4.89 1.80
N TRP A 24 -11.27 3.64 1.69
CA TRP A 24 -9.86 3.32 1.50
C TRP A 24 -9.32 3.76 0.14
N GLN A 25 -10.12 3.69 -0.92
CA GLN A 25 -9.76 4.25 -2.23
C GLN A 25 -9.53 5.76 -2.14
N GLY A 26 -10.44 6.49 -1.49
CA GLY A 26 -10.29 7.92 -1.26
C GLY A 26 -9.03 8.26 -0.47
N LYS A 27 -8.79 7.53 0.63
CA LYS A 27 -7.60 7.69 1.47
C LYS A 27 -6.31 7.43 0.69
N VAL A 28 -6.20 6.30 -0.02
CA VAL A 28 -5.01 5.94 -0.80
C VAL A 28 -4.72 7.00 -1.87
N ARG A 29 -5.73 7.44 -2.63
CA ARG A 29 -5.57 8.50 -3.63
C ARG A 29 -5.12 9.82 -2.99
N GLY A 30 -5.70 10.18 -1.85
CA GLY A 30 -5.31 11.35 -1.08
C GLY A 30 -3.84 11.30 -0.62
N THR A 31 -3.43 10.18 -0.04
CA THR A 31 -2.06 9.97 0.45
C THR A 31 -1.04 9.99 -0.69
N VAL A 32 -1.32 9.33 -1.82
CA VAL A 32 -0.41 9.34 -2.98
C VAL A 32 -0.26 10.75 -3.57
N LYS A 33 -1.34 11.54 -3.56
CA LYS A 33 -1.30 12.94 -4.02
C LYS A 33 -0.41 13.83 -3.14
N THR A 34 -0.30 13.55 -1.84
CA THR A 34 0.45 14.38 -0.89
C THR A 34 1.87 13.88 -0.62
N ALA A 35 2.14 12.58 -0.73
CA ALA A 35 3.40 11.96 -0.29
C ALA A 35 4.59 12.17 -1.24
N GLY A 36 4.38 12.72 -2.45
CA GLY A 36 5.44 12.98 -3.44
C GLY A 36 5.86 11.74 -4.24
N ASP A 37 6.04 10.58 -3.58
CA ASP A 37 6.32 9.29 -4.23
C ASP A 37 5.57 8.09 -3.60
N ASP A 38 5.65 6.91 -4.23
CA ASP A 38 4.88 5.71 -3.85
C ASP A 38 5.49 5.03 -2.64
N PHE A 39 6.80 5.17 -2.46
CA PHE A 39 7.50 4.64 -1.31
C PHE A 39 7.09 5.40 -0.04
N ALA A 40 7.05 6.73 -0.11
CA ALA A 40 6.54 7.59 0.94
C ALA A 40 5.05 7.34 1.23
N ALA A 41 4.21 7.21 0.19
CA ALA A 41 2.80 6.88 0.36
C ALA A 41 2.60 5.50 1.03
N THR A 42 3.39 4.50 0.62
CA THR A 42 3.38 3.17 1.22
C THR A 42 3.75 3.24 2.70
N ALA A 43 4.82 3.97 3.05
CA ALA A 43 5.26 4.14 4.43
C ALA A 43 4.22 4.84 5.32
N GLN A 44 3.39 5.72 4.75
CA GLN A 44 2.28 6.36 5.46
C GLN A 44 1.06 5.43 5.64
N LEU A 45 0.70 4.66 4.62
CA LEU A 45 -0.45 3.76 4.64
C LEU A 45 -0.24 2.50 5.49
N GLU A 46 0.99 1.99 5.54
CA GLU A 46 1.35 0.76 6.25
C GLU A 46 0.90 0.75 7.73
N PRO A 47 1.22 1.76 8.57
CA PRO A 47 0.78 1.77 9.96
C PRO A 47 -0.74 1.96 10.10
N GLU A 48 -1.38 2.67 9.16
CA GLU A 48 -2.84 2.85 9.17
C GLU A 48 -3.58 1.54 8.89
N LEU A 49 -3.10 0.75 7.93
CA LEU A 49 -3.63 -0.58 7.62
C LEU A 49 -3.47 -1.53 8.81
N TRP A 50 -2.33 -1.46 9.52
CA TRP A 50 -2.15 -2.24 10.73
C TRP A 50 -3.16 -1.83 11.80
N ARG A 51 -3.33 -0.52 12.04
CA ARG A 51 -4.32 -0.02 13.02
C ARG A 51 -5.73 -0.48 12.68
N TYR A 52 -6.11 -0.39 11.41
CA TYR A 52 -7.40 -0.86 10.93
C TYR A 52 -7.60 -2.36 11.17
N TYR A 53 -6.58 -3.18 10.94
CA TYR A 53 -6.64 -4.61 11.29
C TYR A 53 -6.92 -4.83 12.78
N GLN A 54 -6.26 -4.07 13.65
CA GLN A 54 -6.45 -4.16 15.10
C GLN A 54 -7.87 -3.76 15.51
N GLU A 55 -8.38 -2.66 14.97
CA GLU A 55 -9.75 -2.18 15.23
C GLU A 55 -10.79 -3.21 14.78
N ARG A 56 -10.66 -3.72 13.55
CA ARG A 56 -11.57 -4.73 13.00
C ARG A 56 -11.50 -6.05 13.74
N SER A 57 -10.35 -6.43 14.29
CA SER A 57 -10.20 -7.63 15.13
C SER A 57 -11.04 -7.59 16.41
N GLY A 58 -11.48 -6.41 16.86
CA GLY A 58 -12.37 -6.27 18.01
C GLY A 58 -13.84 -6.59 17.70
N VAL A 59 -14.29 -6.33 16.47
CA VAL A 59 -15.73 -6.24 16.14
C VAL A 59 -16.16 -7.12 14.97
N VAL A 60 -15.27 -7.43 14.02
CA VAL A 60 -15.61 -8.19 12.81
C VAL A 60 -15.19 -9.65 12.97
N PRO A 61 -16.11 -10.63 12.80
CA PRO A 61 -15.85 -12.05 13.08
C PRO A 61 -14.59 -12.62 12.41
N VAL A 62 -14.40 -12.38 11.10
CA VAL A 62 -13.25 -12.93 10.35
C VAL A 62 -11.89 -12.47 10.89
N PHE A 63 -11.81 -11.24 11.42
CA PHE A 63 -10.60 -10.71 12.01
C PHE A 63 -10.45 -11.14 13.47
N LYS A 64 -11.55 -11.19 14.21
CA LYS A 64 -11.59 -11.62 15.60
C LYS A 64 -11.15 -13.07 15.77
N ASP A 65 -11.66 -13.96 14.92
CA ASP A 65 -11.30 -15.38 14.95
C ASP A 65 -9.83 -15.55 14.56
N ALA A 66 -9.37 -14.86 13.51
CA ALA A 66 -7.96 -14.86 13.14
C ALA A 66 -7.06 -14.36 14.28
N ALA A 67 -7.42 -13.26 14.95
CA ALA A 67 -6.65 -12.73 16.06
C ALA A 67 -6.61 -13.68 17.27
N ARG A 68 -7.67 -14.46 17.50
CA ARG A 68 -7.72 -15.49 18.56
C ARG A 68 -6.84 -16.69 18.24
N HIS A 69 -6.81 -17.15 16.99
CA HIS A 69 -6.07 -18.34 16.58
C HIS A 69 -4.60 -18.05 16.27
N GLU A 70 -4.31 -16.94 15.60
CA GLU A 70 -2.97 -16.57 15.11
C GLU A 70 -2.25 -15.59 16.06
N GLY A 71 -3.00 -14.92 16.93
CA GLY A 71 -2.50 -13.82 17.77
C GLY A 71 -2.43 -12.48 17.01
N LEU A 72 -2.33 -11.37 17.75
CA LEU A 72 -2.28 -10.02 17.19
C LEU A 72 -0.84 -9.46 17.19
N ARG A 73 0.11 -10.21 16.62
CA ARG A 73 1.51 -9.75 16.50
C ARG A 73 1.66 -8.75 15.36
N ARG A 74 2.37 -7.66 15.62
CA ARG A 74 2.67 -6.62 14.62
C ARG A 74 3.27 -7.27 13.37
N THR A 75 2.57 -7.11 12.25
CA THR A 75 2.97 -7.63 10.93
C THR A 75 3.01 -6.48 9.94
N SER A 76 3.99 -6.46 9.05
CA SER A 76 4.07 -5.43 8.01
C SER A 76 2.86 -5.50 7.08
N MET A 77 2.29 -4.34 6.77
CA MET A 77 1.20 -4.16 5.80
C MET A 77 1.69 -3.53 4.49
N LYS A 78 3.00 -3.61 4.24
CA LYS A 78 3.65 -2.92 3.12
C LYS A 78 3.17 -3.46 1.77
N ASN A 79 3.05 -4.77 1.62
CA ASN A 79 2.67 -5.35 0.33
C ASN A 79 1.20 -5.03 0.01
N LEU A 80 0.35 -4.96 1.04
CA LEU A 80 -1.03 -4.49 0.89
C LEU A 80 -1.08 -3.02 0.49
N ALA A 81 -0.34 -2.14 1.16
CA ALA A 81 -0.28 -0.72 0.81
C ALA A 81 0.19 -0.52 -0.64
N GLU A 82 1.27 -1.20 -1.06
CA GLU A 82 1.74 -1.14 -2.45
C GLU A 82 0.71 -1.66 -3.45
N LEU A 83 0.01 -2.76 -3.11
CA LEU A 83 -1.03 -3.31 -3.97
C LEU A 83 -2.19 -2.32 -4.13
N MET A 84 -2.65 -1.71 -3.05
CA MET A 84 -3.74 -0.73 -3.07
C MET A 84 -3.37 0.50 -3.88
N ILE A 85 -2.13 1.01 -3.77
CA ILE A 85 -1.64 2.10 -4.62
C ILE A 85 -1.74 1.70 -6.09
N ARG A 86 -1.15 0.55 -6.48
CA ARG A 86 -1.17 0.09 -7.88
C ARG A 86 -2.57 -0.11 -8.44
N LEU A 87 -3.52 -0.56 -7.63
CA LEU A 87 -4.89 -0.85 -8.08
C LEU A 87 -5.77 0.40 -8.17
N TRP A 88 -5.55 1.39 -7.30
CA TRP A 88 -6.51 2.49 -7.12
C TRP A 88 -5.99 3.86 -7.52
N THR A 89 -4.71 3.97 -7.89
CA THR A 89 -4.14 5.18 -8.48
C THR A 89 -3.71 4.95 -9.91
N GLU A 90 -3.71 6.01 -10.71
CA GLU A 90 -3.10 5.95 -12.04
C GLU A 90 -1.60 5.64 -11.91
N PRO A 91 -1.03 4.79 -12.79
CA PRO A 91 0.40 4.55 -12.79
C PRO A 91 1.15 5.86 -13.00
N ARG A 92 1.96 6.28 -12.02
CA ARG A 92 2.76 7.49 -12.22
C ARG A 92 3.78 7.26 -13.33
N PRO A 93 3.97 8.24 -14.24
CA PRO A 93 4.99 8.14 -15.26
C PRO A 93 6.35 7.96 -14.58
N LYS A 94 7.08 6.92 -14.97
CA LYS A 94 8.44 6.67 -14.46
C LYS A 94 9.30 7.90 -14.79
N PRO A 95 10.13 8.40 -13.85
CA PRO A 95 11.04 9.48 -14.16
C PRO A 95 11.88 9.08 -15.37
N LYS A 96 11.91 9.92 -16.41
CA LYS A 96 12.78 9.72 -17.57
C LYS A 96 14.19 9.57 -17.02
N LYS A 97 14.83 8.42 -17.25
CA LYS A 97 16.27 8.29 -17.07
C LYS A 97 16.89 9.46 -17.84
N ARG A 98 17.63 10.33 -17.16
CA ARG A 98 18.52 11.25 -17.86
C ARG A 98 19.45 10.35 -18.70
N PRO A 99 19.63 10.62 -20.01
CA PRO A 99 20.66 9.93 -20.75
C PRO A 99 21.98 10.19 -20.03
N GLU A 100 22.56 9.12 -19.49
CA GLU A 100 23.90 9.09 -18.94
C GLU A 100 24.85 9.03 -20.14
N ASN A 101 25.78 9.99 -20.21
CA ASN A 101 26.84 10.21 -21.21
C ASN A 101 26.53 11.02 -22.48
N ASP A 102 26.68 12.35 -22.35
CA ASP A 102 27.21 13.24 -23.41
C ASP A 102 28.40 14.04 -22.82
N LEU A 103 29.42 13.34 -22.29
CA LEU A 103 30.59 13.98 -21.66
C LEU A 103 31.95 13.49 -22.20
N ASP A 104 31.96 12.83 -23.37
CA ASP A 104 33.20 12.34 -24.01
C ASP A 104 33.44 12.90 -25.44
N ALA A 105 32.82 14.02 -25.83
CA ALA A 105 33.02 14.61 -27.16
C ALA A 105 33.69 16.00 -27.11
N VAL A 106 34.78 16.16 -26.35
CA VAL A 106 35.69 17.32 -26.52
C VAL A 106 37.13 16.92 -26.24
N ILE A 107 37.73 16.00 -27.01
CA ILE A 107 39.19 15.97 -27.24
C ILE A 107 39.46 15.47 -28.67
N GLU A 108 40.26 16.28 -29.39
CA GLU A 108 40.97 16.03 -30.65
C GLU A 108 40.27 16.27 -32.01
N GLY A 109 40.84 17.25 -32.74
CA GLY A 109 40.51 17.71 -34.08
C GLY A 109 41.08 19.09 -34.34
#